data_AF-A0A8B6C0E7-F1
#
_entry.id   AF-A0A8B6C0E7-F1
#
_cell.length_a   1.000
_cell.length_b   1.000
_cell.length_c   1.000
_cell.angle_alpha   90.00
_cell.angle_beta   90.00
_cell.angle_gamma   90.00
#
_symmetry.space_group_name_H-M   'P 1'
#
loop_
_entity.id
_entity.type
_entity.pdbx_description
1 polymer ?
#
loop_
_entity_poly.entity_id
_entity_poly.type
_entity_poly.pdbx_seq_one_letter_code
_entity_poly.pdbx_strand_id
1 'polypeptide(L)'
;MALGMRFNNYNLEDTSTSCSVPDNPISKLMYYLNSVCTVIDLKNNSVPGLERLTNHMLYRNLTDRELILLIRLCEVLSPMILIDKVFFRNARLCGNSLNRFYNLRTIQHTIAAARSIVVGNRRVSVNKIMVYEPTWFQNYYYGPLRYIKVLLNIRIPPPCTNNLEGWHNKHKNRLKHAHPNIYEIIELLKKTKALTECNIIQYAAGGTRPPKRRPYRVIIHRHQTHIQIPTRTHQRGRLL
;
A
#
# COMPACT_ATOMS: atom_id res chain seq x y z
N MET A 1 -3.26 5.00 -19.07
CA MET A 1 -2.27 4.77 -20.15
C MET A 1 -1.04 4.16 -19.51
N ALA A 2 -0.80 2.87 -19.72
CA ALA A 2 0.43 2.20 -19.27
C ALA A 2 1.48 2.38 -20.36
N LEU A 3 2.45 3.27 -20.14
CA LEU A 3 3.64 3.36 -20.99
C LEU A 3 4.45 2.08 -20.78
N GLY A 4 4.37 1.16 -21.75
CA GLY A 4 5.24 -0.01 -21.78
C GLY A 4 6.70 0.44 -21.92
N MET A 5 7.51 0.20 -20.90
CA MET A 5 8.93 0.53 -20.91
C MET A 5 9.68 -0.33 -21.94
N ARG A 6 10.45 0.33 -22.80
CA ARG A 6 11.40 -0.31 -23.71
C ARG A 6 12.80 -0.12 -23.14
N PHE A 7 13.35 -1.16 -22.54
CA PHE A 7 14.77 -1.21 -22.22
C PHE A 7 15.52 -1.53 -23.53
N ASN A 8 16.18 -0.54 -24.13
CA ASN A 8 17.15 -0.83 -25.18
C ASN A 8 18.42 -1.37 -24.49
N ASN A 9 18.87 -2.56 -24.89
CA ASN A 9 19.91 -3.37 -24.23
C ASN A 9 21.32 -2.75 -24.17
N TYR A 10 21.50 -1.48 -24.51
CA TYR A 10 22.81 -0.87 -24.60
C TYR A 10 23.02 0.08 -23.40
N ASN A 11 24.04 -0.23 -22.59
CA ASN A 11 24.52 0.51 -21.40
C ASN A 11 23.77 0.28 -20.08
N LEU A 12 23.35 -0.95 -19.75
CA LEU A 12 22.92 -1.27 -18.38
C LEU A 12 24.08 -1.88 -17.58
N GLU A 13 24.49 -1.23 -16.50
CA GLU A 13 25.48 -1.77 -15.56
C GLU A 13 24.76 -2.64 -14.52
N ASP A 14 24.95 -3.96 -14.61
CA ASP A 14 24.45 -4.92 -13.63
C ASP A 14 25.28 -4.81 -12.34
N THR A 15 24.60 -4.61 -11.22
CA THR A 15 25.22 -4.52 -9.88
C THR A 15 24.65 -5.57 -8.92
N SER A 16 24.03 -6.60 -9.47
CA SER A 16 23.41 -7.70 -8.72
C SER A 16 24.48 -8.58 -8.08
N THR A 17 24.14 -9.14 -6.94
CA THR A 17 24.96 -10.16 -6.26
C THR A 17 24.13 -11.42 -6.06
N SER A 18 24.72 -12.58 -6.30
CA SER A 18 24.07 -13.86 -6.03
C SER A 18 24.01 -14.09 -4.53
N CYS A 19 22.86 -14.49 -4.01
CA CYS A 19 22.68 -14.83 -2.61
C CYS A 19 21.64 -15.96 -2.46
N SER A 20 21.83 -16.78 -1.43
CA SER A 20 20.91 -17.86 -1.07
C SER A 20 20.06 -17.41 0.10
N VAL A 21 18.75 -17.26 -0.12
CA VAL A 21 17.81 -16.83 0.93
C VAL A 21 17.22 -18.09 1.60
N PRO A 22 17.37 -18.25 2.93
CA PRO A 22 16.73 -19.34 3.67
C PRO A 22 15.23 -19.45 3.40
N ASP A 23 14.72 -20.69 3.37
CA ASP A 23 13.28 -20.94 3.23
C ASP A 23 12.53 -20.70 4.55
N ASN A 24 12.49 -19.43 4.95
CA ASN A 24 11.78 -18.96 6.12
C ASN A 24 11.05 -17.66 5.77
N PRO A 25 9.79 -17.48 6.20
CA PRO A 25 9.02 -16.29 5.84
C PRO A 25 9.65 -14.99 6.38
N ILE A 26 10.25 -15.00 7.58
CA ILE A 26 10.92 -13.82 8.13
C ILE A 26 12.14 -13.49 7.27
N SER A 27 12.98 -14.49 6.98
CA SER A 27 14.17 -14.33 6.14
C SER A 27 13.83 -13.78 4.75
N LYS A 28 12.78 -14.32 4.11
CA LYS A 28 12.27 -13.86 2.82
C LYS A 28 11.83 -12.39 2.86
N LEU A 29 11.15 -11.98 3.93
CA LEU A 29 10.69 -10.60 4.12
C LEU A 29 11.85 -9.62 4.41
N MET A 30 12.88 -10.07 5.14
CA MET A 30 14.12 -9.32 5.34
C MET A 30 14.88 -9.12 4.02
N TYR A 31 14.92 -10.16 3.18
CA TYR A 31 15.51 -10.08 1.85
C TYR A 31 14.76 -9.08 0.94
N TYR A 32 13.43 -9.06 1.01
CA TYR A 32 12.63 -8.04 0.36
C TYR A 32 13.05 -6.63 0.83
N LEU A 33 13.12 -6.40 2.14
CA LEU A 33 13.50 -5.10 2.69
C LEU A 33 14.91 -4.70 2.26
N ASN A 34 15.86 -5.63 2.27
CA ASN A 34 17.22 -5.40 1.77
C ASN A 34 17.25 -4.98 0.29
N SER A 35 16.38 -5.58 -0.53
CA SER A 35 16.24 -5.23 -1.95
C SER A 35 15.74 -3.79 -2.12
N VAL A 36 14.78 -3.36 -1.29
CA VAL A 36 14.31 -1.97 -1.28
C VAL A 36 15.43 -1.01 -0.84
N CYS A 37 16.16 -1.33 0.23
CA CYS A 37 17.29 -0.52 0.71
C CYS A 37 18.47 -0.43 -0.28
N THR A 38 18.57 -1.39 -1.20
CA THR A 38 19.58 -1.37 -2.27
C THR A 38 19.22 -0.37 -3.37
N VAL A 39 17.91 -0.18 -3.60
CA VAL A 39 17.36 0.67 -4.67
C VAL A 39 17.17 2.10 -4.19
N ILE A 40 16.78 2.29 -2.93
CA ILE A 40 16.44 3.57 -2.34
C ILE A 40 17.37 3.86 -1.17
N ASP A 41 17.86 5.10 -1.06
CA ASP A 41 18.71 5.50 0.06
C ASP A 41 17.90 5.75 1.34
N LEU A 42 17.74 4.69 2.11
CA LEU A 42 17.14 4.74 3.45
C LEU A 42 18.18 4.94 4.56
N LYS A 43 19.48 4.81 4.25
CA LYS A 43 20.57 4.83 5.25
C LYS A 43 20.76 6.22 5.84
N ASN A 44 20.58 7.26 5.03
CA ASN A 44 20.63 8.64 5.48
C ASN A 44 19.42 9.07 6.35
N ASN A 45 18.44 8.19 6.61
CA ASN A 45 17.17 8.52 7.26
C ASN A 45 16.96 7.93 8.68
N SER A 46 18.03 7.56 9.38
CA SER A 46 18.03 7.38 10.84
C SER A 46 17.11 6.28 11.39
N VAL A 47 16.84 5.19 10.66
CA VAL A 47 16.13 4.02 11.24
C VAL A 47 17.14 3.18 12.02
N PRO A 48 17.18 3.25 13.37
CA PRO A 48 18.16 2.51 14.15
C PRO A 48 17.90 1.01 13.99
N GLY A 49 18.97 0.23 13.78
CA GLY A 49 18.86 -1.23 13.62
C GLY A 49 18.41 -1.70 12.23
N LEU A 50 18.31 -0.82 11.23
CA LEU A 50 17.93 -1.20 9.86
C LEU A 50 18.83 -2.30 9.27
N GLU A 51 20.14 -2.25 9.55
CA GLU A 51 21.11 -3.26 9.09
C GLU A 51 20.78 -4.67 9.59
N ARG A 52 20.26 -4.77 10.82
CA ARG A 52 19.83 -6.04 11.39
C ARG A 52 18.54 -6.53 10.74
N LEU A 53 17.63 -5.62 10.37
CA LEU A 53 16.36 -5.95 9.71
C LEU A 53 16.53 -6.35 8.23
N THR A 54 17.63 -5.95 7.58
CA THR A 54 17.93 -6.31 6.19
C THR A 54 18.83 -7.55 6.08
N ASN A 55 19.49 -7.96 7.16
CA ASN A 55 20.32 -9.16 7.17
C ASN A 55 19.49 -10.45 7.31
N HIS A 56 19.01 -10.96 6.18
CA HIS A 56 18.16 -12.14 6.09
C HIS A 56 18.76 -13.44 6.69
N MET A 57 20.08 -13.51 6.90
CA MET A 57 20.73 -14.65 7.55
C MET A 57 20.53 -14.66 9.07
N LEU A 58 20.28 -13.50 9.67
CA LEU A 58 20.06 -13.34 11.11
C LEU A 58 18.59 -13.47 11.52
N TYR A 59 17.73 -14.02 10.65
CA TYR A 59 16.28 -14.07 10.85
C TYR A 59 15.85 -14.75 12.17
N ARG A 60 16.65 -15.72 12.66
CA ARG A 60 16.39 -16.44 13.93
C ARG A 60 16.62 -15.58 15.16
N ASN A 61 17.33 -14.47 15.02
CA ASN A 61 17.77 -13.63 16.13
C ASN A 61 16.93 -12.36 16.26
N LEU A 62 15.80 -12.24 15.55
CA LEU A 62 14.90 -11.10 15.71
C LEU A 62 14.11 -11.21 17.01
N THR A 63 14.07 -10.11 17.75
CA THR A 63 13.12 -9.93 18.85
C THR A 63 11.72 -9.64 18.30
N ASP A 64 10.68 -9.82 19.12
CA ASP A 64 9.29 -9.50 18.73
C ASP A 64 9.13 -8.04 18.28
N ARG A 65 9.85 -7.12 18.95
CA ARG A 65 9.86 -5.69 18.58
C ARG A 65 10.42 -5.46 17.18
N GLU A 66 11.51 -6.15 16.85
CA GLU A 66 12.15 -6.06 15.53
C GLU A 66 11.29 -6.71 14.45
N LEU A 67 10.61 -7.82 14.76
CA LEU A 67 9.68 -8.47 13.85
C LEU A 67 8.49 -7.55 13.52
N ILE A 68 7.90 -6.90 14.54
CA ILE A 68 6.84 -5.91 14.32
C ILE A 68 7.35 -4.72 13.49
N LEU A 69 8.56 -4.26 13.76
CA LEU A 69 9.17 -3.15 13.01
C LEU A 69 9.41 -3.52 11.54
N LEU A 70 9.93 -4.73 11.28
CA LEU A 70 10.11 -5.28 9.94
C LEU A 70 8.78 -5.29 9.17
N ILE A 71 7.70 -5.81 9.78
CA ILE A 71 6.37 -5.85 9.17
C ILE A 71 5.90 -4.44 8.81
N ARG A 72 5.98 -3.49 9.75
CA ARG A 72 5.56 -2.10 9.51
C ARG A 72 6.36 -1.43 8.40
N LEU A 73 7.67 -1.64 8.36
CA LEU A 73 8.52 -1.12 7.28
C LEU A 73 8.11 -1.71 5.93
N CYS A 74 7.87 -3.01 5.85
CA CYS A 74 7.41 -3.68 4.63
C CYS A 74 6.00 -3.24 4.20
N GLU A 75 5.13 -2.83 5.11
CA GLU A 75 3.83 -2.24 4.79
C GLU A 75 3.95 -0.83 4.21
N VAL A 76 4.77 0.02 4.83
CA VAL A 76 5.06 1.37 4.34
C VAL A 76 5.74 1.31 2.97
N LEU A 77 6.70 0.40 2.82
CA LEU A 77 7.46 0.13 1.60
C LEU A 77 6.79 -0.97 0.77
N SER A 78 5.46 -0.96 0.64
CA SER A 78 4.76 -1.98 -0.15
C SER A 78 5.15 -1.94 -1.63
N PRO A 79 5.08 -3.07 -2.36
CA PRO A 79 5.38 -3.13 -3.79
C PRO A 79 4.61 -2.09 -4.60
N MET A 80 3.36 -1.78 -4.22
CA MET A 80 2.52 -0.83 -4.97
C MET A 80 3.10 0.58 -5.04
N ILE A 81 3.85 1.03 -4.02
CA ILE A 81 4.44 2.37 -4.07
C ILE A 81 5.75 2.40 -4.85
N LEU A 82 6.36 1.24 -5.12
CA LEU A 82 7.68 1.06 -5.74
C LEU A 82 7.60 0.65 -7.22
N ILE A 83 6.56 -0.13 -7.57
CA ILE A 83 6.31 -0.60 -8.93
C ILE A 83 6.16 0.60 -9.88
N ASP A 84 6.74 0.46 -11.07
CA ASP A 84 6.78 1.45 -12.14
C ASP A 84 7.49 2.76 -11.79
N LYS A 85 8.16 2.81 -10.63
CA LYS A 85 9.02 3.94 -10.24
C LYS A 85 10.46 3.52 -10.08
N VAL A 86 10.67 2.43 -9.36
CA VAL A 86 11.99 1.87 -9.05
C VAL A 86 12.05 0.36 -9.26
N PHE A 87 10.90 -0.32 -9.20
CA PHE A 87 10.74 -1.74 -9.47
C PHE A 87 10.03 -1.92 -10.80
N PHE A 88 10.66 -2.61 -11.75
CA PHE A 88 10.17 -2.71 -13.13
C PHE A 88 10.03 -4.17 -13.54
N ARG A 89 8.85 -4.55 -14.04
CA ARG A 89 8.60 -5.91 -14.50
C ARG A 89 9.35 -6.14 -15.82
N ASN A 90 10.36 -7.00 -15.81
CA ASN A 90 11.08 -7.38 -17.03
C ASN A 90 11.82 -8.71 -16.88
N ALA A 91 11.15 -9.82 -17.20
CA ALA A 91 11.73 -11.16 -17.11
C ALA A 91 12.96 -11.35 -18.01
N ARG A 92 13.02 -10.67 -19.17
CA ARG A 92 14.16 -10.77 -20.10
C ARG A 92 15.45 -10.24 -19.47
N LEU A 93 15.35 -9.11 -18.75
CA LEU A 93 16.49 -8.53 -18.04
C LEU A 93 16.83 -9.24 -16.72
N CYS A 94 15.98 -10.18 -16.27
CA CYS A 94 16.26 -10.97 -15.07
C CYS A 94 17.16 -12.18 -15.39
N GLY A 95 17.12 -12.70 -16.62
CA GLY A 95 17.89 -13.88 -17.03
C GLY A 95 17.49 -15.10 -16.20
N ASN A 96 18.46 -15.76 -15.57
CA ASN A 96 18.25 -16.93 -14.71
C ASN A 96 17.94 -16.59 -13.24
N SER A 97 17.76 -15.31 -12.93
CA SER A 97 17.49 -14.83 -11.56
C SER A 97 16.05 -14.31 -11.48
N LEU A 98 15.45 -14.32 -10.29
CA LEU A 98 14.08 -13.78 -10.09
C LEU A 98 14.05 -12.24 -10.06
N ASN A 99 15.20 -11.61 -9.80
CA ASN A 99 15.40 -10.16 -9.83
C ASN A 99 16.85 -9.81 -10.16
N ARG A 100 17.05 -8.58 -10.65
CA ARG A 100 18.38 -7.96 -10.85
C ARG A 100 18.36 -6.48 -10.55
N PHE A 101 19.52 -5.93 -10.22
CA PHE A 101 19.73 -4.53 -9.88
C PHE A 101 20.62 -3.85 -10.91
N TYR A 102 20.18 -2.71 -11.42
CA TYR A 102 20.93 -1.91 -12.39
C TYR A 102 21.18 -0.51 -11.87
N ASN A 103 22.35 0.04 -12.20
CA ASN A 103 22.74 1.39 -11.78
C ASN A 103 21.87 2.45 -12.48
N LEU A 104 21.29 3.38 -11.70
CA LEU A 104 20.47 4.46 -12.27
C LEU A 104 21.30 5.44 -13.12
N ARG A 105 22.60 5.58 -12.84
CA ARG A 105 23.47 6.52 -13.57
C ARG A 105 23.64 6.15 -15.04
N THR A 106 23.64 4.86 -15.36
CA THR A 106 23.80 4.35 -16.72
C THR A 106 22.50 4.40 -17.54
N ILE A 107 21.37 4.72 -16.87
CA ILE A 107 19.99 4.62 -17.37
C ILE A 107 19.43 5.97 -17.85
N GLN A 108 20.18 7.07 -17.72
CA GLN A 108 19.69 8.46 -17.80
C GLN A 108 18.93 8.86 -19.08
N HIS A 109 19.05 8.10 -20.18
CA HIS A 109 18.46 8.45 -21.47
C HIS A 109 17.37 7.49 -21.98
N THR A 110 17.11 6.37 -21.29
CA THR A 110 16.25 5.29 -21.81
C THR A 110 15.01 5.00 -20.97
N ILE A 111 14.94 5.49 -19.73
CA ILE A 111 13.89 5.11 -18.76
C ILE A 111 13.35 6.33 -18.03
N ALA A 112 12.03 6.41 -17.86
CA ALA A 112 11.35 7.34 -16.95
C ALA A 112 11.57 6.98 -15.45
N ALA A 113 12.76 6.49 -15.08
CA ALA A 113 13.07 6.13 -13.71
C ALA A 113 13.26 7.40 -12.88
N ALA A 114 12.53 7.50 -11.77
CA ALA A 114 12.57 8.70 -10.96
C ALA A 114 13.86 8.76 -10.14
N ARG A 115 14.62 9.87 -10.22
CA ARG A 115 15.80 10.12 -9.36
C ARG A 115 15.46 10.18 -7.87
N SER A 116 14.18 10.41 -7.56
CA SER A 116 13.64 10.36 -6.20
C SER A 116 12.18 9.94 -6.25
N ILE A 117 11.69 9.29 -5.20
CA ILE A 117 10.29 8.96 -5.03
C ILE A 117 9.77 9.48 -3.70
N VAL A 118 8.46 9.66 -3.60
CA VAL A 118 7.80 9.99 -2.34
C VAL A 118 7.35 8.70 -1.66
N VAL A 119 7.84 8.48 -0.44
CA VAL A 119 7.43 7.39 0.46
C VAL A 119 6.84 8.03 1.71
N GLY A 120 5.53 7.84 1.95
CA GLY A 120 4.81 8.61 2.97
C GLY A 120 4.86 10.11 2.66
N ASN A 121 5.43 10.90 3.57
CA ASN A 121 5.60 12.35 3.44
C ASN A 121 7.06 12.77 3.15
N ARG A 122 7.95 11.82 2.86
CA ARG A 122 9.38 12.09 2.61
C ARG A 122 9.74 11.75 1.17
N ARG A 123 10.57 12.61 0.57
CA ARG A 123 11.22 12.33 -0.71
C ARG A 123 12.51 11.58 -0.43
N VAL A 124 12.70 10.45 -1.11
CA VAL A 124 13.88 9.60 -0.94
C VAL A 124 14.57 9.43 -2.30
N SER A 125 15.90 9.52 -2.31
CA SER A 125 16.70 9.35 -3.52
C SER A 125 16.74 7.88 -3.96
N VAL A 126 16.82 7.70 -5.26
CA VAL A 126 16.93 6.39 -5.91
C VAL A 126 18.36 6.23 -6.42
N ASN A 127 19.01 5.15 -5.99
CA ASN A 127 20.40 4.85 -6.35
C ASN A 127 20.48 3.83 -7.50
N LYS A 128 19.58 2.86 -7.48
CA LYS A 128 19.50 1.77 -8.45
C LYS A 128 18.05 1.56 -8.85
N ILE A 129 17.83 0.79 -9.91
CA ILE A 129 16.53 0.21 -10.20
C ILE A 129 16.61 -1.30 -9.98
N MET A 130 15.46 -1.91 -9.73
CA MET A 130 15.34 -3.36 -9.71
C MET A 130 14.41 -3.81 -10.83
N VAL A 131 14.84 -4.78 -11.60
CA VAL A 131 13.93 -5.56 -12.46
C VAL A 131 13.54 -6.84 -11.75
N TYR A 132 12.33 -7.32 -12.02
CA TYR A 132 11.82 -8.52 -11.37
C TYR A 132 10.96 -9.38 -12.29
N GLU A 133 10.93 -10.67 -11.98
CA GLU A 133 9.95 -11.64 -12.46
C GLU A 133 8.71 -11.64 -11.54
N PRO A 134 7.47 -11.76 -12.05
CA PRO A 134 6.25 -11.68 -11.24
C PRO A 134 6.21 -12.59 -10.01
N THR A 135 6.84 -13.77 -10.10
CA THR A 135 6.94 -14.75 -9.01
C THR A 135 7.74 -14.23 -7.81
N TRP A 136 8.62 -13.24 -8.02
CA TRP A 136 9.49 -12.68 -6.97
C TRP A 136 8.68 -12.09 -5.80
N PHE A 137 7.69 -11.23 -6.07
CA PHE A 137 6.89 -10.64 -4.98
C PHE A 137 6.06 -11.68 -4.25
N GLN A 138 5.58 -12.71 -4.97
CA GLN A 138 4.84 -13.78 -4.32
C GLN A 138 5.74 -14.52 -3.31
N ASN A 139 6.98 -14.81 -3.71
CA ASN A 139 7.94 -15.58 -2.92
C ASN A 139 8.54 -14.77 -1.77
N TYR A 140 8.83 -13.49 -1.96
CA TYR A 140 9.59 -12.67 -1.01
C TYR A 140 8.77 -11.61 -0.27
N TYR A 141 7.53 -11.32 -0.70
CA TYR A 141 6.68 -10.32 -0.06
C TYR A 141 5.30 -10.87 0.34
N TYR A 142 4.44 -11.18 -0.63
CA TYR A 142 3.02 -11.47 -0.36
C TYR A 142 2.83 -12.76 0.45
N GLY A 143 3.47 -13.85 0.05
CA GLY A 143 3.41 -15.12 0.77
C GLY A 143 3.94 -15.00 2.20
N PRO A 144 5.19 -14.54 2.38
CA PRO A 144 5.79 -14.36 3.70
C PRO A 144 5.00 -13.42 4.63
N LEU A 145 4.60 -12.25 4.14
CA LEU A 145 3.87 -11.26 4.93
C LEU A 145 2.50 -11.79 5.37
N ARG A 146 1.78 -12.49 4.47
CA ARG A 146 0.51 -13.12 4.80
C ARG A 146 0.69 -14.17 5.90
N TYR A 147 1.68 -15.05 5.75
CA TYR A 147 1.96 -16.10 6.70
C TYR A 147 2.30 -15.55 8.10
N ILE A 148 3.22 -14.59 8.19
CA ILE A 148 3.63 -13.98 9.46
C ILE A 148 2.45 -13.28 10.14
N LYS A 149 1.64 -12.53 9.40
CA LYS A 149 0.48 -11.82 9.99
C LYS A 149 -0.57 -12.79 10.54
N VAL A 150 -0.81 -13.91 9.85
CA VAL A 150 -1.69 -14.98 10.35
C VAL A 150 -1.13 -15.58 11.63
N LEU A 151 0.16 -15.93 11.65
CA LEU A 151 0.81 -16.51 12.83
C LEU A 151 0.76 -15.61 14.06
N LEU A 152 1.01 -14.32 13.89
CA LEU A 152 1.05 -13.37 15.00
C LEU A 152 -0.33 -12.87 15.42
N ASN A 153 -1.41 -13.38 14.79
CA ASN A 153 -2.77 -12.87 14.95
C ASN A 153 -2.85 -11.33 14.82
N ILE A 154 -1.92 -10.74 14.06
CA ILE A 154 -1.90 -9.31 13.79
C ILE A 154 -3.06 -9.07 12.85
N ARG A 155 -4.07 -8.33 13.32
CA ARG A 155 -5.28 -7.99 12.56
C ARG A 155 -4.89 -7.49 11.18
N ILE A 156 -5.00 -8.36 10.17
CA ILE A 156 -4.74 -8.02 8.77
C ILE A 156 -5.87 -7.06 8.38
N PRO A 157 -5.61 -5.76 8.16
CA PRO A 157 -6.62 -4.96 7.47
C PRO A 157 -6.76 -5.62 6.08
N PRO A 158 -7.98 -5.94 5.63
CA PRO A 158 -8.14 -6.68 4.38
C PRO A 158 -7.46 -5.93 3.23
N PRO A 159 -6.96 -6.63 2.20
CA PRO A 159 -6.49 -5.99 0.99
C PRO A 159 -7.65 -5.15 0.47
N CYS A 160 -7.48 -3.82 0.48
CA CYS A 160 -8.53 -2.86 0.19
C CYS A 160 -9.76 -2.98 1.13
N THR A 161 -9.69 -2.37 2.32
CA THR A 161 -10.92 -1.82 2.91
C THR A 161 -10.96 -0.33 2.74
N ASN A 162 -12.07 0.12 2.18
CA ASN A 162 -12.52 1.46 1.85
C ASN A 162 -12.48 2.49 3.00
N ASN A 163 -11.75 2.22 4.09
CA ASN A 163 -11.65 3.07 5.27
C ASN A 163 -10.44 4.02 5.19
N LEU A 164 -9.30 3.56 4.67
CA LEU A 164 -8.14 4.41 4.35
C LEU A 164 -8.44 5.27 3.11
N GLU A 165 -9.08 4.69 2.09
CA GLU A 165 -9.62 5.46 0.97
C GLU A 165 -10.80 6.34 1.37
N GLY A 166 -11.61 5.95 2.37
CA GLY A 166 -12.67 6.80 2.91
C GLY A 166 -12.13 8.02 3.64
N TRP A 167 -11.05 7.84 4.42
CA TRP A 167 -10.31 8.94 5.03
C TRP A 167 -9.64 9.80 3.95
N HIS A 168 -8.90 9.20 3.02
CA HIS A 168 -8.29 9.91 1.89
C HIS A 168 -9.31 10.61 1.00
N ASN A 169 -10.47 10.03 0.69
CA ASN A 169 -11.53 10.63 -0.13
C ASN A 169 -12.29 11.70 0.64
N LYS A 170 -12.51 11.56 1.95
CA LYS A 170 -13.09 12.61 2.80
C LYS A 170 -12.16 13.82 2.87
N HIS A 171 -10.86 13.59 3.01
CA HIS A 171 -9.87 14.67 2.94
C HIS A 171 -9.78 15.23 1.51
N LYS A 172 -9.61 14.40 0.48
CA LYS A 172 -9.53 14.79 -0.94
C LYS A 172 -10.76 15.54 -1.43
N ASN A 173 -11.98 15.18 -1.02
CA ASN A 173 -13.19 15.92 -1.38
C ASN A 173 -13.29 17.27 -0.65
N ARG A 174 -12.73 17.40 0.55
CA ARG A 174 -12.61 18.71 1.23
C ARG A 174 -11.49 19.57 0.65
N LEU A 175 -10.44 18.96 0.10
CA LEU A 175 -9.35 19.60 -0.64
C LEU A 175 -9.70 19.95 -2.11
N LYS A 176 -10.86 19.49 -2.62
CA LYS A 176 -11.37 19.83 -3.97
C LYS A 176 -12.06 21.20 -4.02
N HIS A 177 -12.39 21.78 -2.87
CA HIS A 177 -12.72 23.20 -2.79
C HIS A 177 -11.39 23.96 -2.70
N ALA A 178 -11.30 25.07 -3.46
CA ALA A 178 -10.07 25.78 -3.82
C ALA A 178 -8.98 25.76 -2.73
N HIS A 179 -7.79 25.28 -3.12
CA HIS A 179 -6.52 25.21 -2.38
C HIS A 179 -6.58 25.59 -0.89
N PRO A 180 -6.66 24.62 0.03
CA PRO A 180 -6.74 24.91 1.44
C PRO A 180 -5.42 25.50 1.93
N ASN A 181 -5.54 26.64 2.60
CA ASN A 181 -4.45 27.31 3.27
C ASN A 181 -3.78 26.33 4.27
N ILE A 182 -2.46 26.34 4.38
CA ILE A 182 -1.71 25.43 5.26
C ILE A 182 -2.22 25.45 6.71
N TYR A 183 -2.76 26.59 7.16
CA TYR A 183 -3.39 26.73 8.47
C TYR A 183 -4.70 25.93 8.60
N GLU A 184 -5.50 25.83 7.54
CA GLU A 184 -6.72 25.01 7.53
C GLU A 184 -6.39 23.52 7.62
N ILE A 185 -5.27 23.10 7.00
CA ILE A 185 -4.79 21.71 7.09
C ILE A 185 -4.38 21.40 8.55
N ILE A 186 -3.64 22.31 9.20
CA ILE A 186 -3.22 22.16 10.59
C ILE A 186 -4.44 22.12 11.53
N GLU A 187 -5.41 23.01 11.35
CA GLU A 187 -6.67 23.03 12.08
C GLU A 187 -7.43 21.70 11.97
N LEU A 188 -7.50 21.15 10.75
CA LEU A 188 -8.21 19.91 10.47
C LEU A 188 -7.51 18.70 11.11
N LEU A 189 -6.17 18.69 11.12
CA LEU A 189 -5.38 17.69 11.84
C LEU A 189 -5.56 17.80 13.37
N LYS A 190 -5.62 19.01 13.92
CA LYS A 190 -5.92 19.23 15.35
C LYS A 190 -7.32 18.73 15.72
N LYS A 191 -8.34 19.05 14.91
CA LYS A 191 -9.74 18.61 15.13
C LYS A 191 -9.89 17.08 15.05
N THR A 192 -9.19 16.43 14.12
CA THR A 192 -9.22 14.96 14.00
C THR A 192 -8.51 14.26 15.16
N LYS A 193 -7.40 14.83 15.65
CA LYS A 193 -6.72 14.35 16.86
C LYS A 193 -7.61 14.48 18.09
N ALA A 194 -8.19 15.66 18.33
CA ALA A 194 -9.10 15.92 19.45
C ALA A 194 -10.32 14.97 19.44
N LEU A 195 -10.93 14.75 18.27
CA LEU A 195 -12.03 13.79 18.14
C LEU A 195 -11.59 12.35 18.47
N THR A 196 -10.36 11.97 18.12
CA THR A 196 -9.81 10.66 18.43
C THR A 196 -9.57 10.50 19.93
N GLU A 197 -9.03 11.54 20.58
CA GLU A 197 -8.80 11.59 22.03
C GLU A 197 -10.12 11.55 22.80
N CYS A 198 -11.13 12.33 22.40
CA CYS A 198 -12.48 12.27 22.98
C CYS A 198 -13.09 10.87 22.87
N ASN A 199 -12.92 10.20 21.72
CA ASN A 199 -13.39 8.82 21.57
C ASN A 199 -12.65 7.85 22.51
N ILE A 200 -11.33 8.00 22.67
CA ILE A 200 -10.53 7.17 23.58
C ILE A 200 -10.98 7.38 25.04
N ILE A 201 -11.24 8.62 25.44
CA ILE A 201 -11.72 8.96 26.79
C ILE A 201 -13.13 8.41 27.03
N GLN A 202 -14.05 8.59 26.08
CA GLN A 202 -15.39 8.00 26.18
C GLN A 202 -15.35 6.48 26.33
N TYR A 203 -14.43 5.81 25.63
CA TYR A 203 -14.24 4.38 25.76
C TYR A 203 -13.65 3.95 27.10
N ALA A 204 -12.64 4.68 27.58
CA ALA A 204 -12.06 4.43 28.89
C ALA A 204 -13.10 4.62 30.01
N ALA A 205 -14.07 5.52 29.81
CA ALA A 205 -15.21 5.74 30.70
C ALA A 205 -16.39 4.75 30.50
N GLY A 206 -16.21 3.69 29.71
CA GLY A 206 -17.23 2.66 29.50
C GLY A 206 -18.30 3.01 28.44
N GLY A 207 -18.13 4.10 27.70
CA GLY A 207 -19.03 4.51 26.63
C GLY A 207 -19.00 3.54 25.45
N THR A 208 -20.18 3.09 25.01
CA THR A 208 -20.32 2.26 23.80
C THR A 208 -20.42 3.11 22.55
N ARG A 209 -19.80 2.70 21.44
CA ARG A 209 -19.98 3.41 20.15
C ARG A 209 -21.44 3.31 19.69
N PRO A 210 -22.02 4.41 19.15
CA PRO A 210 -23.29 4.31 18.46
C PRO A 210 -23.16 3.33 17.28
N PRO A 211 -24.15 2.47 17.04
CA PRO A 211 -24.11 1.50 15.96
C PRO A 211 -23.91 2.22 14.62
N LYS A 212 -22.98 1.73 13.80
CA LYS A 212 -22.75 2.27 12.45
C LYS A 212 -24.07 2.22 11.66
N ARG A 213 -24.66 3.39 11.37
CA ARG A 213 -25.76 3.48 10.41
C ARG A 213 -25.23 3.04 9.04
N ARG A 214 -25.72 1.88 8.55
CA ARG A 214 -25.36 1.35 7.23
C ARG A 214 -25.98 2.27 6.16
N PRO A 215 -25.21 2.78 5.18
CA PRO A 215 -25.71 3.80 4.25
C PRO A 215 -26.64 3.27 3.13
N TYR A 216 -27.07 2.00 3.17
CA TYR A 216 -27.86 1.39 2.08
C TYR A 216 -28.91 0.37 2.55
N ARG A 217 -29.57 0.58 3.69
CA ARG A 217 -30.69 -0.28 4.11
C ARG A 217 -32.09 0.32 3.95
N VAL A 218 -32.22 1.54 3.42
CA VAL A 218 -33.52 2.24 3.31
C VAL A 218 -33.76 2.82 1.91
N ILE A 219 -33.44 2.07 0.85
CA ILE A 219 -33.83 2.46 -0.52
C ILE A 219 -34.74 1.40 -1.17
N ILE A 220 -34.61 0.12 -0.81
CA ILE A 220 -35.41 -0.95 -1.44
C ILE A 220 -36.92 -0.76 -1.18
N HIS A 221 -37.32 -0.21 -0.03
CA HIS A 221 -38.75 0.03 0.28
C HIS A 221 -39.32 1.33 -0.29
N ARG A 222 -38.53 2.19 -0.97
CA ARG A 222 -39.05 3.41 -1.63
C ARG A 222 -39.34 3.23 -3.11
N HIS A 223 -38.68 2.29 -3.79
CA HIS A 223 -38.91 2.04 -5.22
C HIS A 223 -40.06 1.08 -5.52
N GLN A 224 -40.60 0.37 -4.51
CA GLN A 224 -41.75 -0.52 -4.69
C GLN A 224 -43.11 0.16 -4.49
N THR A 225 -43.17 1.44 -4.08
CA THR A 225 -44.45 2.16 -3.90
C THR A 225 -44.90 2.98 -5.11
N HIS A 226 -44.22 2.87 -6.27
CA HIS A 226 -44.54 3.68 -7.46
C HIS A 226 -44.79 2.92 -8.77
N ILE A 227 -45.08 1.62 -8.70
CA ILE A 227 -45.63 0.89 -9.86
C ILE A 227 -46.87 0.11 -9.40
N GLN A 228 -47.93 0.85 -9.06
CA GLN A 228 -49.29 0.36 -9.26
C GLN A 228 -49.80 0.99 -10.54
N ILE A 229 -49.69 0.24 -11.63
CA ILE A 229 -50.40 0.53 -12.87
C ILE A 229 -51.87 0.24 -12.57
N PRO A 230 -52.80 1.22 -12.66
CA PRO A 230 -54.20 0.92 -12.50
C PRO A 230 -54.67 0.18 -13.76
N THR A 231 -54.95 -1.12 -13.61
CA THR A 231 -55.74 -1.88 -14.57
C THR A 231 -57.13 -1.24 -14.64
N ARG A 232 -57.40 -0.48 -15.70
CA ARG A 232 -58.74 -0.02 -16.08
C ARG A 232 -59.62 -1.23 -16.37
N THR A 233 -60.36 -1.70 -15.37
CA THR A 233 -61.53 -2.55 -15.60
C THR A 233 -62.66 -1.68 -16.14
N HIS A 234 -62.91 -1.84 -17.43
CA HIS A 234 -64.06 -1.30 -18.13
C HIS A 234 -65.30 -2.07 -17.66
N GLN A 235 -66.14 -1.49 -16.80
CA GLN A 235 -67.52 -1.95 -16.65
C GLN A 235 -68.47 -0.81 -16.99
N ARG A 236 -69.13 -0.98 -18.14
CA ARG A 236 -70.28 -0.19 -18.59
C ARG A 236 -71.41 -0.40 -17.59
N GLY A 237 -71.88 0.69 -16.98
CA GLY A 237 -73.26 0.74 -16.48
C GLY A 237 -74.21 0.85 -17.66
N ARG A 238 -75.24 -0.01 -17.70
CA ARG A 238 -76.47 0.22 -18.45
C ARG A 238 -77.61 0.14 -17.44
N LEU A 239 -78.24 1.30 -17.23
CA LEU A 239 -79.64 1.56 -16.92
C LEU A 239 -80.46 0.38 -16.36
N LEU A 240 -80.96 0.54 -15.14
CA LEU A 240 -82.33 1.01 -14.88
C LEU A 240 -82.32 1.98 -13.70
#